data_AF-A0ABD5TIB9-F1
#
_entry.id   AF-A0ABD5TIB9-F1
#
_cell.length_a   1.000
_cell.length_b   1.000
_cell.length_c   1.000
_cell.angle_alpha   90.00
_cell.angle_beta   90.00
_cell.angle_gamma   90.00
#
_symmetry.space_group_name_H-M   'P 1'
#
loop_
_entity.id
_entity.type
_entity.pdbx_description
1 polymer ?
#
loop_
_entity_poly.entity_id
_entity_poly.type
_entity_poly.pdbx_seq_one_letter_code
_entity_poly.pdbx_strand_id
1 'polypeptide(L)'
;MGTTDVSGNQTRGRSRDVLFRALSNSDRRAIIDIVRDRSPDGIEKAELAARFATVTADEPDGAASGDERDQARIALEHRHLPQLLDAGLLVETNSGAIETADHWAFEDSSVIDAITDRSAEVQSELDVLFGALADNRRRAMLSVLEPRAGERSVETLARDVAAYESSPSESVEPSDVERVEASLVHVHLPMLAHAGVIDFDVDANRISYADHPVLRREWLGADATTASTNAGDDRSSDRTGFDGSSRPSRPDDWRARIASTVAQLASSR
;
A
#
# COMPACT_ATOMS: atom_id res chain seq x y z
N MET A 1 3.19 27.36 21.54
CA MET A 1 2.22 26.24 21.47
C MET A 1 2.34 25.62 20.08
N GLY A 2 2.58 24.30 19.99
CA GLY A 2 2.55 23.54 18.73
C GLY A 2 3.88 22.88 18.34
N THR A 3 4.34 21.85 19.06
CA THR A 3 5.46 20.97 18.64
C THR A 3 5.06 19.49 18.57
N THR A 4 3.77 19.17 18.66
CA THR A 4 3.27 17.81 18.90
C THR A 4 2.86 17.00 17.66
N ASP A 5 2.96 17.54 16.44
CA ASP A 5 2.34 16.92 15.26
C ASP A 5 3.30 16.07 14.40
N VAL A 6 4.57 16.46 14.29
CA VAL A 6 5.55 15.78 13.42
C VAL A 6 5.91 14.37 13.93
N SER A 7 6.15 14.22 15.24
CA SER A 7 6.40 12.90 15.84
C SER A 7 5.16 12.00 15.76
N GLY A 8 3.95 12.57 15.86
CA GLY A 8 2.70 11.83 15.70
C GLY A 8 2.52 11.29 14.29
N ASN A 9 2.79 12.11 13.26
CA ASN A 9 2.68 11.70 11.87
C ASN A 9 3.74 10.66 11.48
N GLN A 10 5.00 10.85 11.89
CA GLN A 10 6.06 9.85 11.66
C GLN A 10 5.77 8.52 12.36
N THR A 11 5.20 8.55 13.58
CA THR A 11 4.85 7.33 14.33
C THR A 11 3.69 6.58 13.67
N ARG A 12 2.65 7.31 13.21
CA ARG A 12 1.54 6.75 12.43
C ARG A 12 2.01 6.23 11.06
N GLY A 13 2.93 6.93 10.40
CA GLY A 13 3.56 6.49 9.15
C GLY A 13 4.33 5.18 9.31
N ARG A 14 5.15 5.05 10.36
CA ARG A 14 5.85 3.78 10.66
C ARG A 14 4.88 2.65 11.00
N SER A 15 3.81 2.92 11.74
CA SER A 15 2.76 1.92 11.99
C SER A 15 2.09 1.45 10.70
N ARG A 16 1.82 2.36 9.74
CA ARG A 16 1.31 1.99 8.41
C ARG A 16 2.32 1.20 7.56
N ASP A 17 3.60 1.54 7.60
CA ASP A 17 4.65 0.80 6.89
C ASP A 17 4.68 -0.67 7.35
N VAL A 18 4.63 -0.87 8.67
CA VAL A 18 4.62 -2.20 9.28
C VAL A 18 3.34 -2.95 8.93
N LEU A 19 2.17 -2.29 9.03
CA LEU A 19 0.89 -2.87 8.62
C LEU A 19 0.91 -3.33 7.17
N PHE A 20 1.19 -2.44 6.21
CA PHE A 20 1.13 -2.79 4.79
C PHE A 20 2.19 -3.80 4.39
N ARG A 21 3.37 -3.80 5.05
CA ARG A 21 4.34 -4.88 4.88
C ARG A 21 3.78 -6.22 5.35
N ALA A 22 3.10 -6.26 6.50
CA ALA A 22 2.44 -7.47 6.96
C ALA A 22 1.30 -7.88 6.01
N LEU A 23 0.51 -6.93 5.52
CA LEU A 23 -0.60 -7.21 4.62
C LEU A 23 -0.17 -7.54 3.18
N SER A 24 1.06 -7.29 2.75
CA SER A 24 1.53 -7.56 1.37
C SER A 24 1.69 -9.03 0.99
N ASN A 25 1.16 -9.94 1.81
CA ASN A 25 1.25 -11.37 1.58
C ASN A 25 -0.12 -11.98 1.91
N SER A 26 -0.70 -12.63 0.92
CA SER A 26 -1.98 -13.33 0.99
C SER A 26 -2.06 -14.32 2.14
N ASP A 27 -1.01 -15.12 2.41
CA ASP A 27 -0.99 -16.05 3.55
C ASP A 27 -1.18 -15.31 4.88
N ARG A 28 -0.48 -14.18 5.08
CA ARG A 28 -0.63 -13.36 6.29
C ARG A 28 -2.03 -12.76 6.40
N ARG A 29 -2.64 -12.32 5.30
CA ARG A 29 -4.04 -11.85 5.28
C ARG A 29 -5.01 -12.98 5.65
N ALA A 30 -4.81 -14.19 5.11
CA ALA A 30 -5.62 -15.36 5.44
C ALA A 30 -5.50 -15.74 6.93
N ILE A 31 -4.29 -15.72 7.50
CA ILE A 31 -4.06 -16.00 8.92
C ILE A 31 -4.77 -14.95 9.79
N ILE A 32 -4.64 -13.66 9.48
CA ILE A 32 -5.31 -12.58 10.21
C ILE A 32 -6.83 -12.77 10.19
N ASP A 33 -7.39 -13.12 9.04
CA ASP A 33 -8.83 -13.34 8.89
C ASP A 33 -9.33 -14.52 9.74
N ILE A 34 -8.64 -15.66 9.72
CA ILE A 34 -8.97 -16.83 10.56
C ILE A 34 -8.93 -16.46 12.05
N VAL A 35 -7.91 -15.72 12.48
CA VAL A 35 -7.77 -15.30 13.88
C VAL A 35 -8.84 -14.27 14.27
N ARG A 36 -9.13 -13.31 13.39
CA ARG A 36 -10.18 -12.30 13.61
C ARG A 36 -11.54 -12.94 13.81
N ASP A 37 -11.89 -13.93 13.00
CA ASP A 37 -13.15 -14.67 13.13
C ASP A 37 -13.29 -15.46 14.43
N ARG A 38 -12.17 -15.72 15.13
CA ARG A 38 -12.12 -16.41 16.43
C ARG A 38 -11.89 -15.46 17.61
N SER A 39 -11.52 -14.22 17.36
CA SER A 39 -11.27 -13.24 18.43
C SER A 39 -12.62 -12.72 18.96
N PRO A 40 -12.76 -12.52 20.29
CA PRO A 40 -11.71 -12.51 21.31
C PRO A 40 -11.46 -13.87 22.00
N ASP A 41 -12.08 -14.97 21.57
CA ASP A 41 -11.89 -16.28 22.22
C ASP A 41 -10.52 -16.89 21.92
N GLY A 42 -9.88 -16.45 20.82
CA GLY A 42 -8.56 -16.89 20.39
C GLY A 42 -8.58 -18.25 19.66
N ILE A 43 -7.46 -18.59 19.03
CA ILE A 43 -7.28 -19.86 18.33
C ILE A 43 -5.92 -20.48 18.65
N GLU A 44 -5.90 -21.76 19.01
CA GLU A 44 -4.65 -22.48 19.24
C GLU A 44 -3.84 -22.62 17.94
N LYS A 45 -2.51 -22.56 18.04
CA LYS A 45 -1.60 -22.64 16.87
C LYS A 45 -1.82 -23.88 15.99
N ALA A 46 -2.14 -25.02 16.60
CA ALA A 46 -2.42 -26.25 15.87
C ALA A 46 -3.73 -26.17 15.05
N GLU A 47 -4.79 -25.60 15.62
CA GLU A 47 -6.05 -25.36 14.90
C GLU A 47 -5.86 -24.30 13.82
N LEU A 48 -5.13 -23.22 14.13
CA LEU A 48 -4.80 -22.17 13.17
C LEU A 48 -4.03 -22.73 11.96
N ALA A 49 -3.04 -23.59 12.19
CA ALA A 49 -2.31 -24.26 11.12
C ALA A 49 -3.23 -25.15 10.26
N ALA A 50 -4.16 -25.88 10.87
CA ALA A 50 -5.10 -26.73 10.15
C ALA A 50 -6.07 -25.92 9.27
N ARG A 51 -6.60 -24.80 9.80
CA ARG A 51 -7.47 -23.89 9.04
C ARG A 51 -6.69 -23.18 7.93
N PHE A 52 -5.48 -22.70 8.24
CA PHE A 52 -4.61 -22.07 7.26
C PHE A 52 -4.28 -23.02 6.09
N ALA A 53 -3.91 -24.27 6.38
CA ALA A 53 -3.68 -25.30 5.36
C ALA A 53 -4.90 -25.50 4.45
N THR A 54 -6.11 -25.46 5.01
CA THR A 54 -7.36 -25.60 4.24
C THR A 54 -7.61 -24.40 3.33
N VAL A 55 -7.25 -23.19 3.76
CA VAL A 55 -7.42 -21.97 2.97
C VAL A 55 -6.37 -21.87 1.85
N THR A 56 -5.16 -22.35 2.08
CA THR A 56 -4.07 -22.31 1.09
C THR A 56 -4.03 -23.52 0.16
N ALA A 57 -4.76 -24.59 0.49
CA ALA A 57 -4.90 -25.72 -0.40
C ALA A 57 -5.68 -25.25 -1.63
N ASP A 58 -5.04 -25.31 -2.80
CA ASP A 58 -5.63 -24.99 -4.11
C ASP A 58 -6.60 -26.11 -4.59
N GLU A 59 -7.06 -26.97 -3.67
CA GLU A 59 -7.94 -28.10 -3.95
C GLU A 59 -9.38 -27.78 -3.54
N PRO A 60 -10.31 -27.66 -4.51
CA PRO A 60 -11.69 -27.23 -4.24
C PRO A 60 -12.54 -28.21 -3.42
N ASP A 61 -12.11 -29.47 -3.25
CA ASP A 61 -12.88 -30.54 -2.60
C ASP A 61 -12.08 -31.37 -1.58
N GLY A 62 -10.83 -31.00 -1.27
CA GLY A 62 -9.91 -31.78 -0.43
C GLY A 62 -9.72 -31.19 0.96
N ALA A 63 -10.00 -31.97 2.02
CA ALA A 63 -9.40 -31.67 3.32
C ALA A 63 -7.87 -31.73 3.15
N ALA A 64 -7.15 -30.68 3.57
CA ALA A 64 -5.70 -30.57 3.37
C ALA A 64 -4.98 -31.89 3.72
N SER A 65 -3.93 -32.26 3.01
CA SER A 65 -3.17 -33.48 3.33
C SER A 65 -2.44 -33.35 4.67
N GLY A 66 -1.92 -34.46 5.22
CA GLY A 66 -1.09 -34.42 6.43
C GLY A 66 0.17 -33.57 6.24
N ASP A 67 0.82 -33.74 5.10
CA ASP A 67 2.03 -33.01 4.72
C ASP A 67 1.75 -31.51 4.54
N GLU A 68 0.63 -31.13 3.92
CA GLU A 68 0.20 -29.72 3.82
C GLU A 68 -0.03 -29.09 5.19
N ARG A 69 -0.66 -29.81 6.13
CA ARG A 69 -0.83 -29.31 7.51
C ARG A 69 0.51 -29.13 8.21
N ASP A 70 1.45 -30.04 8.01
CA ASP A 70 2.79 -29.95 8.59
C ASP A 70 3.58 -28.77 7.98
N GLN A 71 3.51 -28.56 6.67
CA GLN A 71 4.11 -27.41 6.00
C GLN A 71 3.47 -26.09 6.48
N ALA A 72 2.14 -26.05 6.56
CA ALA A 72 1.40 -24.91 7.06
C ALA A 72 1.80 -24.57 8.50
N ARG A 73 1.96 -25.57 9.38
CA ARG A 73 2.46 -25.37 10.74
C ARG A 73 3.86 -24.76 10.77
N ILE A 74 4.80 -25.31 10.00
CA ILE A 74 6.18 -24.80 9.91
C ILE A 74 6.18 -23.35 9.41
N ALA A 75 5.42 -23.05 8.35
CA ALA A 75 5.31 -21.70 7.81
C ALA A 75 4.65 -20.74 8.82
N LEU A 76 3.58 -21.17 9.48
CA LEU A 76 2.88 -20.41 10.50
C LEU A 76 3.85 -20.03 11.63
N GLU A 77 4.57 -21.00 12.18
CA GLU A 77 5.41 -20.82 13.36
C GLU A 77 6.70 -20.04 13.08
N HIS A 78 7.37 -20.33 11.96
CA HIS A 78 8.69 -19.76 11.69
C HIS A 78 8.68 -18.55 10.75
N ARG A 79 7.60 -18.34 9.98
CA ARG A 79 7.53 -17.28 8.97
C ARG A 79 6.43 -16.27 9.27
N HIS A 80 5.19 -16.69 9.46
CA HIS A 80 4.06 -15.76 9.50
C HIS A 80 3.78 -15.19 10.89
N LEU A 81 3.66 -16.03 11.91
CA LEU A 81 3.34 -15.56 13.27
C LEU A 81 4.38 -14.59 13.82
N PRO A 82 5.69 -14.83 13.74
CA PRO A 82 6.67 -13.87 14.25
C PRO A 82 6.49 -12.48 13.62
N GLN A 83 6.25 -12.42 12.32
CA GLN A 83 6.06 -11.15 11.60
C GLN A 83 4.74 -10.45 11.97
N LEU A 84 3.68 -11.22 12.22
CA LEU A 84 2.36 -10.68 12.60
C LEU A 84 2.31 -10.22 14.05
N LEU A 85 3.01 -10.92 14.95
CA LEU A 85 3.23 -10.54 16.34
C LEU A 85 4.11 -9.29 16.44
N ASP A 86 5.23 -9.26 15.71
CA ASP A 86 6.13 -8.10 15.64
C ASP A 86 5.43 -6.87 15.03
N ALA A 87 4.51 -7.10 14.09
CA ALA A 87 3.67 -6.04 13.53
C ALA A 87 2.61 -5.51 14.51
N GLY A 88 2.41 -6.17 15.65
CA GLY A 88 1.37 -5.84 16.62
C GLY A 88 -0.04 -6.06 16.09
N LEU A 89 -0.21 -6.93 15.09
CA LEU A 89 -1.54 -7.28 14.54
C LEU A 89 -2.15 -8.45 15.28
N LEU A 90 -1.31 -9.35 15.78
CA LEU A 90 -1.71 -10.50 16.57
C LEU A 90 -1.01 -10.44 17.93
N VAL A 91 -1.60 -11.11 18.91
CA VAL A 91 -1.00 -11.36 20.22
C VAL A 91 -1.12 -12.84 20.56
N GLU A 92 -0.12 -13.37 21.28
CA GLU A 92 -0.20 -14.68 21.91
C GLU A 92 -0.62 -14.49 23.37
N THR A 93 -1.74 -15.11 23.73
CA THR A 93 -2.26 -15.10 25.08
C THR A 93 -1.41 -15.96 26.02
N ASN A 94 -1.66 -15.83 27.33
CA ASN A 94 -1.00 -16.68 28.33
C ASN A 94 -1.34 -18.18 28.19
N SER A 95 -2.46 -18.52 27.53
CA SER A 95 -2.82 -19.92 27.23
C SER A 95 -2.17 -20.45 25.94
N GLY A 96 -1.43 -19.61 25.20
CA GLY A 96 -0.83 -19.96 23.92
C GLY A 96 -1.79 -19.87 22.71
N ALA A 97 -3.02 -19.39 22.93
CA ALA A 97 -3.96 -19.05 21.87
C ALA A 97 -3.55 -17.72 21.21
N ILE A 98 -3.79 -17.61 19.91
CA ILE A 98 -3.54 -16.41 19.11
C ILE A 98 -4.82 -15.61 18.96
N GLU A 99 -4.76 -14.31 19.20
CA GLU A 99 -5.86 -13.36 19.08
C GLU A 99 -5.44 -12.14 18.24
N THR A 100 -6.42 -11.40 17.71
CA THR A 100 -6.14 -10.07 17.14
C THR A 100 -5.74 -9.11 18.25
N ALA A 101 -4.69 -8.33 18.02
CA ALA A 101 -4.35 -7.22 18.89
C ALA A 101 -5.39 -6.09 18.79
N ASP A 102 -5.42 -5.21 19.79
CA ASP A 102 -6.12 -3.92 19.70
C ASP A 102 -5.34 -3.00 18.74
N HIS A 103 -5.65 -3.11 17.45
CA HIS A 103 -4.95 -2.42 16.38
C HIS A 103 -5.95 -1.72 15.46
N TRP A 104 -5.71 -0.43 15.18
CA TRP A 104 -6.58 0.44 14.37
C TRP A 104 -6.96 -0.13 12.99
N ALA A 105 -6.11 -0.99 12.43
CA ALA A 105 -6.38 -1.69 11.16
C ALA A 105 -7.69 -2.50 11.21
N PHE A 106 -8.10 -2.97 12.38
CA PHE A 106 -9.37 -3.69 12.59
C PHE A 106 -10.56 -2.76 12.85
N GLU A 107 -10.34 -1.45 12.87
CA GLU A 107 -11.40 -0.42 12.90
C GLU A 107 -11.66 0.14 11.48
N ASP A 108 -10.72 -0.05 10.56
CA ASP A 108 -10.81 0.42 9.18
C ASP A 108 -11.47 -0.64 8.28
N SER A 109 -12.72 -0.40 7.89
CA SER A 109 -13.48 -1.28 6.99
C SER A 109 -12.76 -1.58 5.67
N SER A 110 -12.01 -0.62 5.11
CA SER A 110 -11.31 -0.83 3.85
C SER A 110 -10.15 -1.82 4.00
N VAL A 111 -9.51 -1.83 5.15
CA VAL A 111 -8.45 -2.80 5.49
C VAL A 111 -9.06 -4.17 5.76
N ILE A 112 -10.20 -4.23 6.46
CA ILE A 112 -10.94 -5.48 6.69
C ILE A 112 -11.36 -6.10 5.36
N ASP A 113 -11.93 -5.32 4.44
CA ASP A 113 -12.35 -5.80 3.12
C ASP A 113 -11.17 -6.40 2.34
N ALA A 114 -10.00 -5.75 2.39
CA ALA A 114 -8.80 -6.30 1.75
C ALA A 114 -8.25 -7.57 2.44
N ILE A 115 -8.46 -7.70 3.75
CA ILE A 115 -8.11 -8.90 4.52
C ILE A 115 -9.06 -10.06 4.21
N THR A 116 -10.35 -9.80 3.97
CA THR A 116 -11.38 -10.83 3.76
C THR A 116 -11.53 -11.25 2.29
N ASP A 117 -11.08 -10.45 1.33
CA ASP A 117 -11.14 -10.82 -0.09
C ASP A 117 -10.35 -12.11 -0.35
N ARG A 118 -10.93 -13.07 -1.08
CA ARG A 118 -10.31 -14.38 -1.38
C ARG A 118 -10.16 -14.65 -2.88
N SER A 119 -10.49 -13.69 -3.75
CA SER A 119 -10.24 -13.85 -5.19
C SER A 119 -8.74 -13.91 -5.45
N ALA A 120 -8.27 -14.97 -6.13
CA ALA A 120 -6.85 -15.16 -6.42
C ALA A 120 -6.26 -13.98 -7.21
N GLU A 121 -7.02 -13.42 -8.16
CA GLU A 121 -6.65 -12.25 -8.94
C GLU A 121 -6.44 -11.02 -8.05
N VAL A 122 -7.41 -10.75 -7.17
CA VAL A 122 -7.36 -9.62 -6.24
C VAL A 122 -6.25 -9.80 -5.21
N GLN A 123 -6.01 -11.02 -4.72
CA GLN A 123 -4.95 -11.29 -3.75
C GLN A 123 -3.55 -11.00 -4.30
N SER A 124 -3.28 -11.38 -5.55
CA SER A 124 -1.99 -11.07 -6.18
C SER A 124 -1.82 -9.56 -6.39
N GLU A 125 -2.89 -8.85 -6.78
CA GLU A 125 -2.86 -7.39 -6.91
C GLU A 125 -2.66 -6.69 -5.56
N LEU A 126 -3.30 -7.17 -4.49
CA LEU A 126 -3.11 -6.67 -3.13
C LEU A 126 -1.70 -6.92 -2.60
N ASP A 127 -1.06 -8.04 -2.93
CA ASP A 127 0.33 -8.32 -2.54
C ASP A 127 1.27 -7.25 -3.11
N VAL A 128 1.14 -6.95 -4.40
CA VAL A 128 1.96 -5.93 -5.07
C VAL A 128 1.61 -4.53 -4.55
N LEU A 129 0.32 -4.21 -4.44
CA LEU A 129 -0.15 -2.90 -4.00
C LEU A 129 0.27 -2.60 -2.56
N PHE A 130 0.04 -3.51 -1.61
CA PHE A 130 0.47 -3.30 -0.23
C PHE A 130 2.00 -3.31 -0.08
N GLY A 131 2.71 -4.09 -0.90
CA GLY A 131 4.17 -3.98 -1.00
C GLY A 131 4.60 -2.57 -1.39
N ALA A 132 3.93 -1.96 -2.37
CA ALA A 132 4.15 -0.56 -2.74
C ALA A 132 3.69 0.41 -1.62
N LEU A 133 2.58 0.17 -0.93
CA LEU A 133 2.12 1.06 0.13
C LEU A 133 2.88 0.93 1.45
N ALA A 134 3.76 -0.06 1.62
CA ALA A 134 4.57 -0.28 2.82
C ALA A 134 5.72 0.75 3.05
N ASP A 135 5.78 1.80 2.25
CA ASP A 135 6.76 2.87 2.36
C ASP A 135 6.07 4.22 2.45
N ASN A 136 6.43 4.99 3.47
CA ASN A 136 5.80 6.26 3.76
C ASN A 136 5.98 7.29 2.64
N ARG A 137 7.14 7.32 1.97
CA ARG A 137 7.39 8.26 0.87
C ARG A 137 6.54 7.92 -0.34
N ARG A 138 6.38 6.63 -0.67
CA ARG A 138 5.45 6.19 -1.74
C ARG A 138 4.01 6.58 -1.45
N ARG A 139 3.55 6.46 -0.20
CA ARG A 139 2.22 6.97 0.19
C ARG A 139 2.13 8.49 0.12
N ALA A 140 3.14 9.21 0.59
CA ALA A 140 3.20 10.67 0.51
C ALA A 140 3.10 11.16 -0.94
N MET A 141 3.86 10.56 -1.86
CA MET A 141 3.77 10.81 -3.30
C MET A 141 2.35 10.64 -3.83
N LEU A 142 1.70 9.52 -3.49
CA LEU A 142 0.33 9.25 -3.91
C LEU A 142 -0.69 10.20 -3.27
N SER A 143 -0.43 10.70 -2.07
CA SER A 143 -1.26 11.70 -1.40
C SER A 143 -1.20 13.07 -2.08
N VAL A 144 -0.03 13.49 -2.56
CA VAL A 144 0.15 14.76 -3.30
C VAL A 144 -0.19 14.63 -4.79
N LEU A 145 -0.13 13.42 -5.35
CA LEU A 145 -0.62 13.11 -6.68
C LEU A 145 -2.15 13.12 -6.69
N GLU A 146 -2.73 14.22 -7.13
CA GLU A 146 -4.16 14.32 -7.31
C GLU A 146 -4.62 13.47 -8.51
N PRO A 147 -5.61 12.56 -8.33
CA PRO A 147 -6.12 11.72 -9.41
C PRO A 147 -6.67 12.47 -10.63
N ARG A 148 -6.94 13.78 -10.49
CA ARG A 148 -7.53 14.64 -11.52
C ARG A 148 -6.56 15.65 -12.13
N ALA A 149 -5.32 15.75 -11.64
CA ALA A 149 -4.40 16.81 -12.02
C ALA A 149 -3.64 16.58 -13.35
N GLY A 150 -3.96 15.53 -14.10
CA GLY A 150 -3.28 15.20 -15.35
C GLY A 150 -1.81 14.81 -15.14
N GLU A 151 -1.03 14.88 -16.20
CA GLU A 151 0.41 14.58 -16.15
C GLU A 151 1.18 15.69 -15.41
N ARG A 152 2.11 15.29 -14.52
CA ARG A 152 3.02 16.19 -13.80
C ARG A 152 4.48 15.84 -14.10
N SER A 153 5.38 16.82 -14.00
CA SER A 153 6.82 16.55 -14.05
C SER A 153 7.31 15.91 -12.74
N VAL A 154 8.34 15.07 -12.84
CA VAL A 154 8.95 14.46 -11.65
C VAL A 154 9.60 15.51 -10.75
N GLU A 155 10.20 16.57 -11.31
CA GLU A 155 10.78 17.68 -10.54
C GLU A 155 9.72 18.37 -9.64
N THR A 156 8.52 18.64 -10.19
CA THR A 156 7.43 19.23 -9.40
C THR A 156 6.97 18.29 -8.30
N LEU A 157 6.83 16.99 -8.60
CA LEU A 157 6.51 16.01 -7.56
C LEU A 157 7.59 15.95 -6.49
N ALA A 158 8.87 15.96 -6.87
CA ALA A 158 9.98 15.91 -5.93
C ALA A 158 9.96 17.10 -4.97
N ARG A 159 9.64 18.30 -5.47
CA ARG A 159 9.47 19.50 -4.65
C ARG A 159 8.29 19.36 -3.68
N ASP A 160 7.14 18.89 -4.15
CA ASP A 160 5.94 18.70 -3.32
C ASP A 160 6.19 17.64 -2.22
N VAL A 161 6.88 16.55 -2.56
CA VAL A 161 7.25 15.48 -1.62
C VAL A 161 8.31 15.96 -0.63
N ALA A 162 9.32 16.71 -1.06
CA ALA A 162 10.32 17.30 -0.17
C ALA A 162 9.63 18.23 0.85
N ALA A 163 8.71 19.08 0.39
CA ALA A 163 7.91 19.94 1.26
C ALA A 163 7.01 19.15 2.22
N TYR A 164 6.43 18.04 1.77
CA TYR A 164 5.61 17.16 2.60
C TYR A 164 6.42 16.46 3.70
N GLU A 165 7.68 16.13 3.43
CA GLU A 165 8.57 15.44 4.37
C GLU A 165 9.30 16.38 5.33
N SER A 166 9.49 17.64 4.93
CA SER A 166 10.10 18.68 5.76
C SER A 166 9.20 19.11 6.91
N SER A 167 9.80 19.53 8.01
CA SER A 167 9.04 20.15 9.09
C SER A 167 8.48 21.51 8.63
N PRO A 168 7.32 21.97 9.13
CA PRO A 168 6.74 23.26 8.72
C PRO A 168 7.64 24.49 8.97
N SER A 169 8.66 24.35 9.82
CA SER A 169 9.64 25.39 10.15
C SER A 169 10.93 25.32 9.32
N GLU A 170 11.10 24.29 8.49
CA GLU A 170 12.30 24.08 7.67
C GLU A 170 12.04 24.56 6.24
N SER A 171 12.97 25.34 5.70
CA SER A 171 12.99 25.66 4.27
C SER A 171 13.48 24.45 3.49
N VAL A 172 12.79 24.11 2.40
CA VAL A 172 13.24 23.07 1.47
C VAL A 172 14.33 23.66 0.58
N GLU A 173 15.56 23.18 0.72
CA GLU A 173 16.67 23.64 -0.11
C GLU A 173 16.66 22.96 -1.49
N PRO A 174 17.22 23.58 -2.55
CA PRO A 174 17.28 22.96 -3.88
C PRO A 174 17.95 21.58 -3.88
N SER A 175 18.98 21.40 -3.04
CA SER A 175 19.69 20.13 -2.90
C SER A 175 18.84 19.03 -2.22
N ASP A 176 17.79 19.40 -1.49
CA ASP A 176 16.82 18.45 -0.96
C ASP A 176 15.90 17.94 -2.07
N VAL A 177 15.45 18.84 -2.94
CA VAL A 177 14.61 18.49 -4.10
C VAL A 177 15.36 17.54 -5.04
N GLU A 178 16.60 17.84 -5.40
CA GLU A 178 17.43 16.99 -6.27
C GLU A 178 17.61 15.58 -5.70
N ARG A 179 17.82 15.48 -4.38
CA ARG A 179 17.96 14.19 -3.69
C ARG A 179 16.67 13.39 -3.69
N VAL A 180 15.54 14.05 -3.45
CA VAL A 180 14.22 13.43 -3.51
C VAL A 180 13.95 12.97 -4.93
N GLU A 181 14.16 13.81 -5.94
CA GLU A 181 13.99 13.49 -7.36
C GLU A 181 14.77 12.24 -7.77
N ALA A 182 16.06 12.16 -7.43
CA ALA A 182 16.87 10.98 -7.69
C ALA A 182 16.27 9.72 -7.04
N SER A 183 15.80 9.82 -5.79
CA SER A 183 15.10 8.73 -5.11
C SER A 183 13.80 8.35 -5.82
N LEU A 184 13.04 9.33 -6.32
CA LEU A 184 11.79 9.09 -7.02
C LEU A 184 12.04 8.30 -8.30
N VAL A 185 12.94 8.77 -9.16
CA VAL A 185 13.22 8.15 -10.46
C VAL A 185 13.79 6.74 -10.31
N HIS A 186 14.72 6.53 -9.37
CA HIS A 186 15.45 5.26 -9.30
C HIS A 186 14.80 4.21 -8.40
N VAL A 187 13.92 4.60 -7.47
CA VAL A 187 13.35 3.68 -6.48
C VAL A 187 11.83 3.74 -6.49
N HIS A 188 11.24 4.90 -6.22
CA HIS A 188 9.83 4.95 -5.88
C HIS A 188 8.90 4.86 -7.10
N LEU A 189 9.17 5.62 -8.16
CA LEU A 189 8.34 5.61 -9.37
C LEU A 189 8.33 4.24 -10.07
N PRO A 190 9.47 3.53 -10.23
CA PRO A 190 9.44 2.17 -10.77
C PRO A 190 8.57 1.20 -9.96
N MET A 191 8.63 1.27 -8.62
CA MET A 191 7.83 0.41 -7.76
C MET A 191 6.34 0.75 -7.82
N LEU A 192 5.99 2.03 -7.86
CA LEU A 192 4.61 2.49 -7.99
C LEU A 192 4.03 2.16 -9.38
N ALA A 193 4.84 2.29 -10.44
CA ALA A 193 4.45 1.90 -11.79
C ALA A 193 4.25 0.38 -11.89
N HIS A 194 5.13 -0.42 -11.27
CA HIS A 194 4.96 -1.87 -11.19
C HIS A 194 3.67 -2.28 -10.48
N ALA A 195 3.28 -1.53 -9.44
CA ALA A 195 2.00 -1.72 -8.76
C ALA A 195 0.78 -1.16 -9.53
N GLY A 196 0.97 -0.58 -10.72
CA GLY A 196 -0.11 -0.07 -11.55
C GLY A 196 -0.84 1.15 -10.98
N VAL A 197 -0.27 1.83 -9.98
CA VAL A 197 -0.91 3.01 -9.37
C VAL A 197 -0.57 4.31 -10.09
N ILE A 198 0.52 4.32 -10.86
CA ILE A 198 0.92 5.45 -11.70
C ILE A 198 1.36 4.94 -13.08
N ASP A 199 1.28 5.83 -14.06
CA ASP A 199 2.02 5.71 -15.31
C ASP A 199 3.23 6.65 -15.24
N PHE A 200 4.42 6.10 -15.48
CA PHE A 200 5.68 6.85 -15.50
C PHE A 200 6.33 6.80 -16.88
N ASP A 201 6.40 7.94 -17.54
CA ASP A 201 7.16 8.16 -18.76
C ASP A 201 8.57 8.62 -18.40
N VAL A 202 9.53 7.69 -18.51
CA VAL A 202 10.94 7.92 -18.18
C VAL A 202 11.58 8.92 -19.16
N ASP A 203 11.20 8.86 -20.44
CA ASP A 203 11.80 9.69 -21.49
C ASP A 203 11.33 11.14 -21.36
N ALA A 204 10.05 11.34 -21.06
CA ALA A 204 9.47 12.65 -20.84
C ALA A 204 9.62 13.17 -19.40
N ASN A 205 10.12 12.33 -18.48
CA ASN A 205 10.16 12.57 -17.04
C ASN A 205 8.81 13.05 -16.49
N ARG A 206 7.72 12.41 -16.94
CA ARG A 206 6.34 12.75 -16.57
C ARG A 206 5.62 11.58 -15.93
N ILE A 207 4.74 11.90 -15.01
CA ILE A 207 3.96 10.94 -14.24
C ILE A 207 2.49 11.29 -14.29
N SER A 208 1.64 10.28 -14.25
CA SER A 208 0.20 10.46 -14.05
C SER A 208 -0.36 9.36 -13.16
N TYR A 209 -1.47 9.67 -12.48
CA TYR A 209 -2.17 8.69 -11.67
C TYR A 209 -2.97 7.73 -12.55
N ALA A 210 -2.79 6.41 -12.35
CA ALA A 210 -3.34 5.40 -13.24
C ALA A 210 -4.77 4.94 -12.87
N ASP A 211 -5.41 5.51 -11.83
CA ASP A 211 -6.76 5.14 -11.36
C ASP A 211 -6.87 3.65 -10.95
N HIS A 212 -6.05 3.22 -9.99
CA HIS A 212 -5.96 1.83 -9.57
C HIS A 212 -7.26 1.36 -8.88
N PRO A 213 -7.92 0.27 -9.34
CA PRO A 213 -9.28 -0.10 -8.93
C PRO A 213 -9.39 -0.55 -7.47
N VAL A 214 -8.32 -1.13 -6.94
CA VAL A 214 -8.27 -1.63 -5.55
C VAL A 214 -7.77 -0.55 -4.59
N LEU A 215 -7.08 0.49 -5.07
CA LEU A 215 -6.44 1.48 -4.21
C LEU A 215 -7.52 2.33 -3.51
N ARG A 216 -7.47 2.35 -2.18
CA ARG A 216 -8.34 3.18 -1.33
C ARG A 216 -7.57 4.39 -0.83
N ARG A 217 -8.22 5.55 -0.78
CA ARG A 217 -7.57 6.82 -0.41
C ARG A 217 -7.18 6.83 1.07
N GLU A 218 -7.96 6.13 1.88
CA GLU A 218 -7.80 5.91 3.31
C GLU A 218 -6.44 5.27 3.63
N TRP A 219 -5.92 4.43 2.72
CA TRP A 219 -4.62 3.77 2.89
C TRP A 219 -3.43 4.71 2.75
N LEU A 220 -3.60 5.87 2.11
CA LEU A 220 -2.53 6.85 1.91
C LEU A 220 -2.30 7.72 3.16
N GLY A 221 -3.30 7.84 4.04
CA GLY A 221 -3.25 8.60 5.29
C GLY A 221 -4.24 9.78 5.35
N ALA A 222 -4.65 10.16 6.56
CA ALA A 222 -5.70 11.16 6.83
C ALA A 222 -5.36 12.60 6.38
N ASP A 223 -4.08 12.92 6.15
CA ASP A 223 -3.65 14.27 5.78
C ASP A 223 -3.90 14.60 4.29
N ALA A 224 -4.31 13.62 3.47
CA ALA A 224 -4.66 13.84 2.06
C ALA A 224 -5.92 14.71 1.84
N THR A 225 -6.54 15.22 2.92
CA THR A 225 -7.72 16.10 2.90
C THR A 225 -7.38 17.57 3.18
N THR A 226 -6.24 17.91 3.78
CA THR A 226 -5.97 19.28 4.25
C THR A 226 -5.13 20.16 3.31
N ALA A 227 -4.52 19.60 2.26
CA ALA A 227 -3.71 20.39 1.32
C ALA A 227 -4.51 21.21 0.28
N SER A 228 -5.84 21.02 0.18
CA SER A 228 -6.65 21.71 -0.85
C SER A 228 -7.18 23.10 -0.44
N THR A 229 -6.85 23.63 0.75
CA THR A 229 -7.48 24.88 1.25
C THR A 229 -6.55 26.10 1.30
N ASN A 230 -5.26 25.97 1.00
CA ASN A 230 -4.32 27.10 0.98
C ASN A 230 -3.59 27.23 -0.38
N ALA A 231 -4.34 27.26 -1.47
CA ALA A 231 -3.87 27.86 -2.72
C ALA A 231 -4.76 29.09 -2.97
N GLY A 232 -4.14 30.27 -2.85
CA GLY A 232 -4.79 31.57 -2.93
C GLY A 232 -5.63 31.72 -4.19
N ASP A 233 -6.83 32.21 -3.94
CA ASP A 233 -7.80 32.75 -4.89
C ASP A 233 -7.11 33.78 -5.80
N ASP A 234 -6.85 33.43 -7.06
CA ASP A 234 -6.75 34.42 -8.13
C ASP A 234 -7.56 33.92 -9.33
N ARG A 235 -8.84 34.31 -9.32
CA ARG A 235 -9.78 34.07 -10.42
C ARG A 235 -9.45 35.03 -11.55
N SER A 236 -9.03 34.49 -12.69
CA SER A 236 -9.39 35.09 -13.98
C SER A 236 -9.99 34.02 -14.88
N SER A 237 -11.27 34.20 -15.14
CA SER A 237 -12.14 33.34 -15.94
C SER A 237 -11.85 33.50 -17.42
N ASP A 238 -11.64 32.38 -18.11
CA ASP A 238 -12.18 32.23 -19.46
C ASP A 238 -12.66 30.79 -19.67
N ARG A 239 -13.97 30.65 -19.84
CA ARG A 239 -14.65 29.38 -20.10
C ARG A 239 -14.89 29.28 -21.60
N THR A 240 -14.32 28.26 -22.24
CA THR A 240 -14.93 27.67 -23.43
C THR A 240 -14.99 26.15 -23.25
N GLY A 241 -16.18 25.61 -23.52
CA GLY A 241 -16.62 24.28 -23.11
C GLY A 241 -15.78 23.13 -23.65
N PHE A 242 -15.74 22.08 -22.84
CA PHE A 242 -15.29 20.76 -23.28
C PHE A 242 -16.43 19.77 -23.10
N ASP A 243 -16.81 19.19 -24.23
CA ASP A 243 -17.86 18.21 -24.43
C ASP A 243 -17.51 16.88 -23.75
N GLY A 244 -18.53 16.26 -23.16
CA GLY A 244 -18.44 14.93 -22.59
C GLY A 244 -18.29 13.91 -23.71
N SER A 245 -17.14 13.25 -23.77
CA SER A 245 -16.97 12.07 -24.61
C SER A 245 -16.08 11.05 -23.92
N SER A 246 -16.72 9.96 -23.51
CA SER A 246 -16.20 8.59 -23.45
C SER A 246 -14.72 8.42 -23.10
N ARG A 247 -14.47 8.09 -21.83
CA ARG A 247 -13.19 7.50 -21.40
C ARG A 247 -12.98 6.17 -22.14
N PRO A 248 -11.83 5.93 -22.77
CA PRO A 248 -11.53 4.61 -23.32
C PRO A 248 -11.41 3.61 -22.16
N SER A 249 -12.15 2.51 -22.26
CA SER A 249 -11.89 1.32 -21.45
C SER A 249 -10.45 0.88 -21.65
N ARG A 250 -9.77 0.52 -20.55
CA ARG A 250 -8.39 0.05 -20.57
C ARG A 250 -8.21 -1.09 -21.58
N PRO A 251 -7.12 -1.10 -22.38
CA PRO A 251 -6.69 -2.32 -23.03
C PRO A 251 -6.19 -3.30 -21.95
N ASP A 252 -6.43 -4.60 -22.16
CA ASP A 252 -6.00 -5.70 -21.29
C ASP A 252 -4.45 -5.82 -21.13
N ASP A 253 -3.67 -4.90 -21.74
CA ASP A 253 -2.23 -4.99 -21.94
C ASP A 253 -1.37 -4.17 -20.95
N TRP A 254 -1.96 -3.52 -19.94
CA TRP A 254 -1.20 -2.67 -19.01
C TRP A 254 -0.08 -3.44 -18.30
N ARG A 255 -0.27 -4.75 -18.06
CA ARG A 255 0.76 -5.68 -17.56
C ARG A 255 1.95 -5.82 -18.52
N ALA A 256 1.71 -5.83 -19.83
CA ALA A 256 2.75 -5.87 -20.85
C ALA A 256 3.52 -4.55 -20.94
N ARG A 257 2.84 -3.41 -20.74
CA ARG A 257 3.49 -2.09 -20.67
C ARG A 257 4.42 -1.99 -19.44
N ILE A 258 4.01 -2.49 -18.28
CA ILE A 258 4.85 -2.55 -17.07
C ILE A 258 6.07 -3.44 -17.26
N ALA A 259 5.90 -4.62 -17.86
CA ALA A 259 7.02 -5.51 -18.17
C ALA A 259 8.06 -4.81 -19.08
N SER A 260 7.60 -4.02 -20.04
CA SER A 260 8.46 -3.20 -20.91
C SER A 260 9.22 -2.11 -20.12
N THR A 261 8.54 -1.38 -19.24
CA THR A 261 9.15 -0.31 -18.44
C THR A 261 10.20 -0.86 -17.46
N VAL A 262 9.91 -1.98 -16.79
CA VAL A 262 10.87 -2.65 -15.89
C VAL A 262 12.08 -3.18 -16.67
N ALA A 263 11.87 -3.73 -17.87
CA ALA A 263 12.95 -4.19 -18.74
C ALA A 263 13.84 -3.04 -19.24
N GLN A 264 13.26 -1.86 -19.54
CA GLN A 264 14.00 -0.66 -19.92
C GLN A 264 14.87 -0.13 -18.77
N LEU A 265 14.37 -0.13 -17.53
CA LEU A 265 15.14 0.27 -16.34
C LEU A 265 16.25 -0.71 -15.97
N ALA A 266 16.06 -2.01 -16.25
CA ALA A 266 17.12 -3.01 -16.09
C ALA A 266 18.23 -2.86 -17.15
N SER A 267 17.91 -2.29 -18.31
CA SER A 267 18.83 -2.12 -19.44
C SER A 267 19.64 -0.82 -19.41
N SER A 268 19.31 0.13 -18.53
CA SER A 268 20.04 1.40 -18.38
C SER A 268 21.10 1.38 -17.26
N ARG A 269 21.54 0.19 -16.83
CA ARG A 269 22.61 -0.02 -15.84
C ARG A 269 23.98 -0.27 -16.48
#